data_AF-A0A0G0L699-F1
#
_entry.id   AF-A0A0G0L699-F1
#
_cell.length_a   1.000
_cell.length_b   1.000
_cell.length_c   1.000
_cell.angle_alpha   90.00
_cell.angle_beta   90.00
_cell.angle_gamma   90.00
#
_symmetry.space_group_name_H-M   'P 1'
#
loop_
_entity.id
_entity.type
_entity.pdbx_description
1 polymer ?
#
loop_
_entity_poly.entity_id
_entity_poly.type
_entity_poly.pdbx_seq_one_letter_code
_entity_poly.pdbx_strand_id
1 'polypeptide(L)'
;MEDNNLDNLRHSCAHLLAAAVMELWPKTLRTIGPSIENGFYYDFDFEEVKISEEDFPKIEDKMHEILNSWEGFVGREVLKEEALNAYSDNDYKKELIEEFADDGQKLTFYKSGNYEDLCRGGHVENPKEALKNFKLLSVAGAYWRGSEKNKMLTRIYGTVFPSQEELDEYLKNQDEAKKRDHRKLGRELNLYLLTDEVGPGLLLLKPKGSIIRREIENLIITEQTKRGYQHVYTPHIGRKKLWETSGHWDLYRDKMYAPMKIDDEQYLVKPMNCPFHMMIYKSQPRSYRELPLRIAEIATVYRYEKPGELSGMLRVRHITQDDAHIFCRESQVVDEFIGVFDYMSFLLKVFGLNNFYLRLGLRSPKEKYLGNDEVWKRAEDEIVKAIEKKGLKYTKSEGDAAFYGPKLDVIIKDAIGREWQCGTIQVDFMLADRFGLEYINEEGKTERPVLIHRAPLGSTERFMGILIEHFAGNFPTWLNPVQVKILPISEKHLEYARSVMEKLKNENIRVEIDERSETLGAKIRDAQMEKVSYMAIVGDKEIENQSISVRARAGKDLGSQKIEDFTSNIKVEIGEKKLPQE
;
A
#
# COMPACT_ATOMS: atom_id res chain seq x y z
N MET A 1 -9.65 -14.38 -21.58
CA MET A 1 -10.44 -14.08 -22.79
C MET A 1 -11.16 -12.74 -22.68
N GLU A 2 -11.51 -12.27 -21.47
CA GLU A 2 -12.01 -10.90 -21.25
C GLU A 2 -10.92 -9.81 -21.35
N ASP A 3 -9.70 -10.06 -20.84
CA ASP A 3 -8.60 -9.06 -20.86
C ASP A 3 -8.25 -8.54 -22.26
N ASN A 4 -8.20 -9.42 -23.28
CA ASN A 4 -7.88 -9.00 -24.66
C ASN A 4 -8.94 -8.06 -25.26
N ASN A 5 -10.17 -8.06 -24.75
CA ASN A 5 -11.24 -7.21 -25.28
C ASN A 5 -11.11 -5.77 -24.74
N LEU A 6 -10.79 -5.61 -23.45
CA LEU A 6 -10.56 -4.30 -22.84
C LEU A 6 -9.29 -3.63 -23.36
N ASP A 7 -8.23 -4.38 -23.59
CA ASP A 7 -7.00 -3.82 -24.19
C ASP A 7 -7.26 -3.27 -25.60
N ASN A 8 -7.98 -4.02 -26.43
CA ASN A 8 -8.37 -3.55 -27.78
C ASN A 8 -9.26 -2.31 -27.72
N LEU A 9 -10.20 -2.26 -26.77
CA LEU A 9 -11.08 -1.12 -26.53
C LEU A 9 -10.28 0.14 -26.18
N ARG A 10 -9.38 0.03 -25.19
CA ARG A 10 -8.53 1.12 -24.72
C ARG A 10 -7.56 1.60 -25.78
N HIS A 11 -6.95 0.67 -26.50
CA HIS A 11 -6.03 1.00 -27.57
C HIS A 11 -6.73 1.72 -28.73
N SER A 12 -7.95 1.29 -29.09
CA SER A 12 -8.76 1.98 -30.09
C SER A 12 -9.19 3.38 -29.64
N CYS A 13 -9.47 3.58 -28.35
CA CYS A 13 -9.77 4.89 -27.80
C CYS A 13 -8.54 5.82 -27.79
N ALA A 14 -7.33 5.28 -27.58
CA ALA A 14 -6.08 6.04 -27.73
C ALA A 14 -5.93 6.60 -29.15
N HIS A 15 -6.26 5.80 -30.18
CA HIS A 15 -6.28 6.28 -31.57
C HIS A 15 -7.34 7.38 -31.77
N LEU A 16 -8.52 7.25 -31.16
CA LEU A 16 -9.57 8.27 -31.24
C LEU A 16 -9.12 9.59 -30.63
N LEU A 17 -8.43 9.54 -29.49
CA LEU A 17 -7.81 10.71 -28.86
C LEU A 17 -6.79 11.37 -29.81
N ALA A 18 -5.90 10.59 -30.40
CA ALA A 18 -4.91 11.11 -31.34
C ALA A 18 -5.55 11.74 -32.59
N ALA A 19 -6.60 11.12 -33.14
CA ALA A 19 -7.37 11.68 -34.25
C ALA A 19 -7.99 13.04 -33.89
N ALA A 20 -8.64 13.14 -32.73
CA ALA A 20 -9.25 14.38 -32.25
C ALA A 20 -8.22 15.49 -32.01
N VAL A 21 -7.10 15.15 -31.34
CA VAL A 21 -6.01 16.09 -31.09
C VAL A 21 -5.43 16.63 -32.40
N MET A 22 -5.24 15.77 -33.40
CA MET A 22 -4.71 16.19 -34.69
C MET A 22 -5.67 17.04 -35.51
N GLU A 23 -6.99 16.84 -35.41
CA GLU A 23 -7.94 17.72 -36.07
C GLU A 23 -8.03 19.10 -35.38
N LEU A 24 -7.94 19.13 -34.04
CA LEU A 24 -7.96 20.38 -33.28
C LEU A 24 -6.64 21.16 -33.40
N TRP A 25 -5.51 20.45 -33.46
CA TRP A 25 -4.16 21.00 -33.57
C TRP A 25 -3.36 20.27 -34.67
N PRO A 26 -3.50 20.66 -35.95
CA PRO A 26 -2.90 19.95 -37.07
C PRO A 26 -1.37 19.89 -37.11
N LYS A 27 -0.69 20.76 -36.36
CA LYS A 27 0.78 20.78 -36.25
C LYS A 27 1.33 19.80 -35.20
N THR A 28 0.47 19.19 -34.40
CA THR A 28 0.90 18.30 -33.32
C THR A 28 1.55 17.03 -33.89
N LEU A 29 2.73 16.68 -33.36
CA LEU A 29 3.35 15.40 -33.66
C LEU A 29 2.90 14.35 -32.64
N ARG A 30 2.18 13.33 -33.13
CA ARG A 30 1.80 12.16 -32.33
C ARG A 30 2.97 11.19 -32.22
N THR A 31 3.14 10.58 -31.05
CA THR A 31 4.25 9.64 -30.80
C THR A 31 3.74 8.24 -30.47
N ILE A 32 3.59 7.90 -29.18
CA ILE A 32 3.16 6.59 -28.67
C ILE A 32 1.86 6.71 -27.87
N GLY A 33 0.97 5.72 -28.02
CA GLY A 33 -0.30 5.68 -27.30
C GLY A 33 -0.77 4.25 -26.94
N PRO A 34 -0.16 3.63 -25.93
CA PRO A 34 -0.52 2.27 -25.53
C PRO A 34 -1.79 2.23 -24.67
N SER A 35 -2.45 1.07 -24.65
CA SER A 35 -3.36 0.72 -23.56
C SER A 35 -2.57 0.49 -22.27
N ILE A 36 -3.22 0.75 -21.14
CA ILE A 36 -2.73 0.46 -19.79
C ILE A 36 -3.86 -0.23 -19.00
N GLU A 37 -3.52 -0.82 -17.85
CA GLU A 37 -4.40 -1.64 -17.01
C GLU A 37 -5.79 -1.02 -16.73
N ASN A 38 -5.88 0.31 -16.64
CA ASN A 38 -7.11 1.02 -16.31
C ASN A 38 -7.50 2.11 -17.33
N GLY A 39 -6.96 2.05 -18.55
CA GLY A 39 -7.23 3.06 -19.56
C GLY A 39 -6.19 3.09 -20.67
N PHE A 40 -5.80 4.28 -21.09
CA PHE A 40 -4.78 4.52 -22.10
C PHE A 40 -4.09 5.87 -21.85
N TYR A 41 -2.98 6.10 -22.52
CA TYR A 41 -2.46 7.45 -22.69
C TYR A 41 -2.00 7.67 -24.11
N TYR A 42 -1.76 8.92 -24.49
CA TYR A 42 -1.08 9.26 -25.73
C TYR A 42 -0.11 10.42 -25.49
N ASP A 43 1.11 10.27 -26.00
CA ASP A 43 2.17 11.28 -25.93
C ASP A 43 2.20 12.13 -27.21
N PHE A 44 2.09 13.44 -27.03
CA PHE A 44 2.06 14.43 -28.09
C PHE A 44 3.17 15.47 -27.92
N ASP A 45 3.71 15.90 -29.05
CA ASP A 45 4.50 17.13 -29.15
C ASP A 45 3.62 18.22 -29.74
N PHE A 46 3.14 19.12 -28.88
CA PHE A 46 2.31 20.26 -29.23
C PHE A 46 3.13 21.50 -29.64
N GLU A 47 4.46 21.36 -29.79
CA GLU A 47 5.40 22.45 -30.00
C GLU A 47 5.24 23.55 -28.94
N GLU A 48 4.67 24.70 -29.31
CA GLU A 48 4.48 25.86 -28.43
C GLU A 48 3.12 25.85 -27.70
N VAL A 49 2.17 25.00 -28.14
CA VAL A 49 0.83 24.94 -27.55
C VAL A 49 0.88 24.16 -26.24
N LYS A 50 0.30 24.73 -25.19
CA LYS A 50 0.14 24.06 -23.89
C LYS A 50 -1.27 23.53 -23.77
N ILE A 51 -1.39 22.23 -23.57
CA ILE A 51 -2.66 21.56 -23.25
C ILE A 51 -2.78 21.37 -21.75
N SER A 52 -3.97 21.60 -21.23
CA SER A 52 -4.33 21.40 -19.83
C SER A 52 -5.62 20.61 -19.69
N GLU A 53 -6.01 20.27 -18.47
CA GLU A 53 -7.28 19.60 -18.19
C GLU A 53 -8.50 20.48 -18.57
N GLU A 54 -8.33 21.80 -18.70
CA GLU A 54 -9.37 22.73 -19.17
C GLU A 54 -9.74 22.50 -20.64
N ASP A 55 -8.85 21.90 -21.43
CA ASP A 55 -9.08 21.59 -22.84
C ASP A 55 -9.85 20.26 -23.02
N PHE A 56 -9.98 19.43 -21.97
CA PHE A 56 -10.58 18.10 -22.08
C PHE A 56 -12.01 18.10 -22.61
N PRO A 57 -12.94 18.98 -22.18
CA PRO A 57 -14.28 19.02 -22.75
C PRO A 57 -14.25 19.21 -24.28
N LYS A 58 -13.38 20.10 -24.77
CA LYS A 58 -13.22 20.37 -26.20
C LYS A 58 -12.66 19.16 -26.96
N ILE A 59 -11.70 18.44 -26.36
CA ILE A 59 -11.13 17.24 -26.97
C ILE A 59 -12.15 16.10 -26.98
N GLU A 60 -12.85 15.87 -25.87
CA GLU A 60 -13.88 14.84 -25.73
C GLU A 60 -15.04 15.07 -26.72
N ASP A 61 -15.51 16.31 -26.87
CA ASP A 61 -16.53 16.68 -27.87
C ASP A 61 -16.07 16.32 -29.28
N LYS A 62 -14.80 16.62 -29.61
CA LYS A 62 -14.24 16.28 -30.91
C LYS A 62 -14.05 14.78 -31.11
N MET A 63 -13.67 14.04 -30.07
CA MET A 63 -13.62 12.57 -30.10
C MET A 63 -15.01 11.99 -30.41
N HIS A 64 -16.07 12.48 -29.76
CA HIS A 64 -17.45 12.06 -30.06
C HIS A 64 -17.89 12.42 -31.49
N GLU A 65 -17.49 13.60 -31.99
CA GLU A 65 -17.77 14.02 -33.36
C GLU A 65 -17.15 13.05 -34.37
N ILE A 66 -15.84 12.80 -34.26
CA ILE A 66 -15.07 11.95 -35.19
C ILE A 66 -15.55 10.49 -35.13
N LEU A 67 -15.89 10.00 -33.94
CA LEU A 67 -16.33 8.62 -33.71
C LEU A 67 -17.52 8.21 -34.58
N ASN A 68 -18.38 9.16 -34.96
CA ASN A 68 -19.54 8.88 -35.82
C ASN A 68 -19.17 8.36 -37.21
N SER A 69 -17.95 8.66 -37.67
CA SER A 69 -17.39 8.24 -38.97
C SER A 69 -16.57 6.95 -38.91
N TRP A 70 -16.37 6.37 -37.72
CA TRP A 70 -15.54 5.18 -37.52
C TRP A 70 -16.38 3.91 -37.64
N GLU A 71 -16.48 3.38 -38.86
CA GLU A 71 -17.22 2.14 -39.15
C GLU A 71 -16.42 0.86 -38.83
N GLY A 72 -15.10 0.99 -38.67
CA GLY A 72 -14.19 -0.12 -38.40
C GLY A 72 -12.73 0.30 -38.53
N PHE A 73 -11.81 -0.64 -38.29
CA PHE A 73 -10.38 -0.46 -38.53
C PHE A 73 -9.92 -1.32 -39.71
N VAL A 74 -9.18 -0.72 -40.64
CA VAL A 74 -8.57 -1.43 -41.78
C VAL A 74 -7.06 -1.38 -41.63
N GLY A 75 -6.45 -2.55 -41.45
CA GLY A 75 -5.00 -2.71 -41.36
C GLY A 75 -4.37 -3.00 -42.72
N ARG A 76 -3.23 -2.39 -43.02
CA ARG A 76 -2.40 -2.69 -44.20
C ARG A 76 -0.93 -2.81 -43.82
N GLU A 77 -0.26 -3.84 -44.32
CA GLU A 77 1.21 -3.95 -44.21
C GLU A 77 1.86 -2.92 -45.14
N VAL A 78 2.94 -2.29 -44.66
CA VAL A 78 3.68 -1.25 -45.39
C VAL A 78 5.17 -1.54 -45.38
N LEU A 79 5.86 -1.13 -46.44
CA LEU A 79 7.31 -1.21 -46.49
C LEU A 79 7.95 -0.08 -45.67
N LYS A 80 9.19 -0.31 -45.19
CA LYS A 80 9.96 0.69 -44.41
C LYS A 80 10.01 2.04 -45.11
N GLU A 81 10.32 2.06 -46.40
CA GLU A 81 10.41 3.28 -47.21
C GLU A 81 9.07 4.02 -47.33
N GLU A 82 7.98 3.28 -47.52
CA GLU A 82 6.63 3.86 -47.59
C GLU A 82 6.23 4.49 -46.25
N ALA A 83 6.50 3.78 -45.14
CA ALA A 83 6.22 4.27 -43.81
C ALA A 83 7.03 5.53 -43.46
N LEU A 84 8.33 5.56 -43.81
CA LEU A 84 9.18 6.73 -43.60
C LEU A 84 8.71 7.93 -44.40
N ASN A 85 8.25 7.72 -45.64
CA ASN A 85 7.69 8.79 -46.46
C ASN A 85 6.37 9.33 -45.89
N ALA A 86 5.51 8.47 -45.36
CA ALA A 86 4.25 8.87 -44.73
C ALA A 86 4.45 9.71 -43.45
N TYR A 87 5.59 9.57 -42.79
CA TYR A 87 5.97 10.32 -41.58
C TYR A 87 7.17 11.25 -41.82
N SER A 88 7.30 11.82 -43.03
CA SER A 88 8.43 12.70 -43.39
C SER A 88 8.66 13.85 -42.41
N ASP A 89 7.61 14.32 -41.74
CA ASP A 89 7.63 15.48 -40.84
C ASP A 89 7.51 15.07 -39.36
N ASN A 90 7.59 13.78 -39.03
CA ASN A 90 7.47 13.26 -37.66
C ASN A 90 8.66 12.37 -37.30
N ASP A 91 9.70 12.99 -36.73
CA ASP A 91 10.94 12.30 -36.38
C ASP A 91 10.74 11.19 -35.34
N TYR A 92 9.76 11.31 -34.44
CA TYR A 92 9.43 10.26 -33.47
C TYR A 92 8.94 8.98 -34.15
N LYS A 93 8.06 9.10 -35.13
CA LYS A 93 7.54 7.94 -35.88
C LYS A 93 8.61 7.34 -36.79
N LYS A 94 9.49 8.16 -37.39
CA LYS A 94 10.64 7.65 -38.16
C LYS A 94 11.56 6.78 -37.30
N GLU A 95 11.92 7.24 -36.11
CA GLU A 95 12.75 6.49 -35.17
C GLU A 95 12.12 5.13 -34.82
N LEU A 96 10.81 5.10 -34.55
CA LEU A 96 10.08 3.84 -34.29
C LEU A 96 10.04 2.92 -35.51
N ILE A 97 9.87 3.47 -36.72
CA ILE A 97 9.85 2.68 -37.97
C ILE A 97 11.21 2.03 -38.20
N GLU A 98 12.30 2.77 -37.98
CA GLU A 98 13.65 2.25 -38.10
C GLU A 98 13.89 1.11 -37.13
N GLU A 99 13.57 1.31 -35.85
CA GLU A 99 13.71 0.28 -34.80
C GLU A 99 12.90 -0.99 -35.12
N PHE A 100 11.61 -0.84 -35.43
CA PHE A 100 10.75 -1.99 -35.71
C PHE A 100 11.20 -2.74 -36.96
N ALA A 101 11.63 -2.04 -38.00
CA ALA A 101 12.14 -2.68 -39.20
C ALA A 101 13.48 -3.40 -38.97
N ASP A 102 14.37 -2.81 -38.16
CA ASP A 102 15.67 -3.39 -37.85
C ASP A 102 15.54 -4.63 -36.94
N ASP A 103 14.52 -4.65 -36.07
CA ASP A 103 14.11 -5.83 -35.29
C ASP A 103 13.36 -6.90 -36.11
N GLY A 104 13.13 -6.67 -37.41
CA GLY A 104 12.42 -7.58 -38.30
C GLY A 104 10.92 -7.66 -38.04
N GLN A 105 10.33 -6.68 -37.35
CA GLN A 105 8.89 -6.61 -37.11
C GLN A 105 8.17 -6.12 -38.37
N LYS A 106 6.95 -6.61 -38.57
CA LYS A 106 6.08 -6.12 -39.65
C LYS A 106 5.58 -4.72 -39.32
N LEU A 107 5.70 -3.80 -40.27
CA LEU A 107 5.14 -2.46 -40.17
C LEU A 107 3.72 -2.49 -40.73
N THR A 108 2.77 -2.05 -39.92
CA THR A 108 1.34 -1.99 -40.29
C THR A 108 0.76 -0.61 -39.99
N PHE A 109 -0.06 -0.11 -40.92
CA PHE A 109 -0.89 1.07 -40.70
C PHE A 109 -2.33 0.64 -40.48
N TYR A 110 -2.97 1.25 -39.48
CA TYR A 110 -4.38 1.04 -39.21
C TYR A 110 -5.15 2.34 -39.44
N LYS A 111 -6.17 2.27 -40.29
CA LYS A 111 -7.02 3.39 -40.66
C LYS A 111 -8.43 3.24 -40.08
N SER A 112 -8.97 4.32 -39.52
CA SER A 112 -10.39 4.45 -39.19
C SER A 112 -10.86 5.87 -39.50
N GLY A 113 -11.96 6.00 -40.24
CA GLY A 113 -12.37 7.29 -40.81
C GLY A 113 -11.24 7.95 -41.61
N ASN A 114 -10.91 9.20 -41.28
CA ASN A 114 -9.82 9.95 -41.90
C ASN A 114 -8.46 9.79 -41.18
N TYR A 115 -8.42 9.07 -40.05
CA TYR A 115 -7.21 8.87 -39.26
C TYR A 115 -6.50 7.59 -39.66
N GLU A 116 -5.18 7.65 -39.86
CA GLU A 116 -4.31 6.49 -40.11
C GLU A 116 -3.06 6.60 -39.22
N ASP A 117 -2.66 5.51 -38.57
CA ASP A 117 -1.48 5.50 -37.69
C ASP A 117 -0.65 4.22 -37.81
N LEU A 118 0.66 4.34 -37.55
CA LEU A 118 1.56 3.20 -37.41
C LEU A 118 1.23 2.48 -36.11
N CYS A 119 0.76 1.24 -36.23
CA CYS A 119 0.28 0.46 -35.11
C CYS A 119 0.36 -1.04 -35.42
N ARG A 120 0.65 -1.87 -34.41
CA ARG A 120 0.70 -3.34 -34.52
C ARG A 120 -0.68 -4.03 -34.61
N GLY A 121 -1.78 -3.28 -34.43
CA GLY A 121 -3.14 -3.80 -34.39
C GLY A 121 -3.62 -4.16 -32.98
N GLY A 122 -4.77 -4.85 -32.92
CA GLY A 122 -5.52 -5.06 -31.67
C GLY A 122 -6.56 -3.97 -31.47
N HIS A 123 -7.50 -3.86 -32.41
CA HIS A 123 -8.57 -2.86 -32.38
C HIS A 123 -9.94 -3.52 -32.27
N VAL A 124 -10.92 -2.78 -31.80
CA VAL A 124 -12.32 -3.22 -31.76
C VAL A 124 -12.92 -3.25 -33.17
N GLU A 125 -13.82 -4.19 -33.42
CA GLU A 125 -14.48 -4.33 -34.73
C GLU A 125 -15.42 -3.17 -35.03
N ASN A 126 -16.23 -2.76 -34.03
CA ASN A 126 -17.25 -1.71 -34.17
C ASN A 126 -16.93 -0.51 -33.26
N PRO A 127 -15.93 0.34 -33.61
CA PRO A 127 -15.50 1.44 -32.76
C PRO A 127 -16.62 2.40 -32.38
N LYS A 128 -17.49 2.76 -33.32
CA LYS A 128 -18.64 3.64 -33.07
C LYS A 128 -19.56 3.17 -31.95
N GLU A 129 -19.71 1.86 -31.77
CA GLU A 129 -20.54 1.30 -30.70
C GLU A 129 -19.75 1.13 -29.40
N ALA A 130 -18.50 0.69 -29.51
CA ALA A 130 -17.66 0.33 -28.38
C ALA A 130 -17.07 1.55 -27.64
N LEU A 131 -16.68 2.60 -28.37
CA LEU A 131 -15.95 3.76 -27.82
C LEU A 131 -16.85 4.89 -27.36
N LYS A 132 -18.05 4.59 -26.84
CA LYS A 132 -19.00 5.63 -26.41
C LYS A 132 -18.72 6.17 -25.02
N ASN A 133 -18.22 5.32 -24.12
CA ASN A 133 -18.11 5.64 -22.69
C ASN A 133 -16.64 5.85 -22.33
N PHE A 134 -16.07 6.99 -22.75
CA PHE A 134 -14.69 7.38 -22.39
C PHE A 134 -14.66 8.66 -21.56
N LYS A 135 -13.53 8.85 -20.87
CA LYS A 135 -13.22 10.09 -20.15
C LYS A 135 -11.72 10.37 -20.16
N LEU A 136 -11.34 11.61 -20.43
CA LEU A 136 -9.97 12.09 -20.22
C LEU A 136 -9.74 12.41 -18.74
N LEU A 137 -8.60 11.99 -18.21
CA LEU A 137 -8.35 11.92 -16.77
C LEU A 137 -7.35 12.95 -16.27
N SER A 138 -6.20 13.10 -16.93
CA SER A 138 -5.14 14.02 -16.50
C SER A 138 -4.11 14.28 -17.60
N VAL A 139 -3.36 15.38 -17.45
CA VAL A 139 -2.20 15.71 -18.28
C VAL A 139 -0.90 15.55 -17.48
N ALA A 140 0.13 14.95 -18.07
CA ALA A 140 1.45 14.82 -17.48
C ALA A 140 2.56 15.17 -18.48
N GLY A 141 3.75 15.49 -17.98
CA GLY A 141 4.96 15.58 -18.81
C GLY A 141 5.62 14.21 -18.92
N ALA A 142 6.03 13.82 -20.13
CA ALA A 142 6.81 12.60 -20.36
C ALA A 142 8.01 12.91 -21.24
N TYR A 143 9.19 12.41 -20.88
CA TYR A 143 10.35 12.54 -21.76
C TYR A 143 10.36 11.43 -22.80
N TRP A 144 10.69 11.77 -24.05
CA TRP A 144 10.85 10.76 -25.10
C TRP A 144 11.85 9.68 -24.67
N ARG A 145 11.49 8.40 -24.84
CA ARG A 145 12.26 7.22 -24.35
C ARG A 145 12.57 7.22 -22.84
N GLY A 146 11.85 8.01 -22.05
CA GLY A 146 12.05 8.09 -20.59
C GLY A 146 13.37 8.73 -20.17
N SER A 147 14.04 9.46 -21.06
CA SER A 147 15.32 10.12 -20.79
C SER A 147 15.13 11.64 -20.68
N GLU A 148 15.47 12.22 -19.53
CA GLU A 148 15.39 13.68 -19.27
C GLU A 148 16.23 14.54 -20.23
N LYS A 149 17.14 13.91 -20.99
CA LYS A 149 17.94 14.58 -22.04
C LYS A 149 17.15 14.83 -23.33
N ASN A 150 16.01 14.16 -23.50
CA ASN A 150 15.20 14.24 -24.71
C ASN A 150 14.09 15.29 -24.56
N LYS A 151 13.42 15.61 -25.67
CA LYS A 151 12.30 16.56 -25.66
C LYS A 151 11.18 16.08 -24.72
N MET A 152 10.65 17.02 -23.93
CA MET A 152 9.48 16.79 -23.08
C MET A 152 8.22 16.82 -23.93
N LEU A 153 7.42 15.77 -23.83
CA LEU A 153 6.14 15.56 -24.49
C LEU A 153 5.00 15.80 -23.49
N THR A 154 3.82 16.10 -24.04
CA THR A 154 2.57 16.18 -23.28
C THR A 154 1.85 14.85 -23.36
N ARG A 155 1.72 14.16 -22.22
CA ARG A 155 0.97 12.92 -22.08
C ARG A 155 -0.45 13.22 -21.65
N ILE A 156 -1.44 12.77 -22.41
CA ILE A 156 -2.86 12.84 -22.03
C ILE A 156 -3.31 11.43 -21.63
N TYR A 157 -3.81 11.28 -20.40
CA TYR A 157 -4.40 10.04 -19.92
C TYR A 157 -5.91 10.02 -20.15
N GLY A 158 -6.45 8.87 -20.51
CA GLY A 158 -7.88 8.63 -20.64
C GLY A 158 -8.27 7.21 -20.22
N THR A 159 -9.56 6.97 -20.09
CA THR A 159 -10.13 5.64 -19.85
C THR A 159 -11.37 5.43 -20.71
N VAL A 160 -11.74 4.17 -20.93
CA VAL A 160 -12.92 3.77 -21.69
C VAL A 160 -13.45 2.44 -21.14
N PHE A 161 -14.77 2.33 -21.06
CA PHE A 161 -15.45 1.13 -20.57
C PHE A 161 -16.57 0.67 -21.52
N PRO A 162 -16.89 -0.64 -21.55
CA PRO A 162 -18.00 -1.18 -22.33
C PRO A 162 -19.36 -0.52 -22.06
N SER A 163 -19.58 -0.05 -20.83
CA SER A 163 -20.84 0.59 -20.41
C SER A 163 -20.61 1.92 -19.68
N GLN A 164 -21.63 2.79 -19.69
CA GLN A 164 -21.62 4.03 -18.92
C GLN A 164 -21.60 3.77 -17.41
N GLU A 165 -22.29 2.71 -16.96
CA GLU A 165 -22.34 2.32 -15.55
C GLU A 165 -20.93 1.97 -15.01
N GLU A 166 -20.14 1.20 -15.76
CA GLU A 166 -18.76 0.87 -15.41
C GLU A 166 -17.85 2.10 -15.41
N LEU A 167 -18.03 3.03 -16.36
CA LEU A 167 -17.27 4.29 -16.38
C LEU A 167 -17.60 5.14 -15.14
N ASP A 168 -18.88 5.30 -14.82
CA ASP A 168 -19.33 6.09 -13.68
C ASP A 168 -18.84 5.47 -12.36
N GLU A 169 -18.87 4.15 -12.24
CA GLU A 169 -18.32 3.42 -11.10
C GLU A 169 -16.80 3.64 -10.98
N TYR A 170 -16.07 3.54 -12.09
CA TYR A 170 -14.62 3.80 -12.12
C TYR A 170 -14.27 5.22 -11.69
N LEU A 171 -14.97 6.23 -12.23
CA LEU A 171 -14.76 7.64 -11.89
C LEU A 171 -15.10 7.92 -10.43
N LYS A 172 -16.19 7.34 -9.92
CA LYS A 172 -16.54 7.42 -8.50
C LYS A 172 -15.46 6.80 -7.61
N ASN A 173 -14.93 5.64 -7.98
CA ASN A 173 -13.86 4.98 -7.23
C ASN A 173 -12.55 5.79 -7.25
N GLN A 174 -12.22 6.41 -8.38
CA GLN A 174 -11.09 7.35 -8.51
C GLN A 174 -11.23 8.56 -7.58
N ASP A 175 -12.40 9.17 -7.53
CA ASP A 175 -12.65 10.32 -6.65
C ASP A 175 -12.61 9.94 -5.16
N GLU A 176 -13.17 8.79 -4.81
CA GLU A 176 -13.05 8.23 -3.46
C GLU A 176 -11.58 7.91 -3.12
N ALA A 177 -10.79 7.41 -4.07
CA ALA A 177 -9.36 7.17 -3.89
C ALA A 177 -8.59 8.46 -3.58
N LYS A 178 -8.85 9.53 -4.33
CA LYS A 178 -8.23 10.85 -4.11
C LYS A 178 -8.58 11.43 -2.74
N LYS A 179 -9.81 11.21 -2.25
CA LYS A 179 -10.23 11.64 -0.90
C LYS A 179 -9.58 10.81 0.21
N ARG A 180 -9.30 9.54 -0.06
CA ARG A 180 -8.76 8.58 0.91
C ARG A 180 -7.24 8.57 0.97
N ASP A 181 -6.55 9.13 -0.01
CA ASP A 181 -5.10 9.12 -0.10
C ASP A 181 -4.41 9.53 1.21
N HIS A 182 -3.65 8.60 1.78
CA HIS A 182 -2.96 8.80 3.05
C HIS A 182 -1.93 9.94 3.01
N ARG A 183 -1.44 10.34 1.84
CA ARG A 183 -0.52 11.48 1.66
C ARG A 183 -1.24 12.80 1.87
N LYS A 184 -2.49 12.89 1.39
CA LYS A 184 -3.37 14.04 1.59
C LYS A 184 -3.85 14.07 3.03
N LEU A 185 -4.50 13.00 3.49
CA LEU A 185 -5.06 12.90 4.83
C LEU A 185 -3.98 12.98 5.92
N GLY A 186 -2.81 12.39 5.69
CA GLY A 186 -1.69 12.45 6.62
C GLY A 186 -1.18 13.88 6.85
N ARG A 187 -1.26 14.73 5.83
CA ARG A 187 -0.97 16.17 5.94
C ARG A 187 -2.10 16.91 6.65
N GLU A 188 -3.34 16.74 6.20
CA GLU A 188 -4.53 17.42 6.75
C GLU A 188 -4.73 17.11 8.23
N LEU A 189 -4.53 15.85 8.63
CA LEU A 189 -4.66 15.38 10.01
C LEU A 189 -3.36 15.51 10.83
N ASN A 190 -2.31 16.07 10.24
CA ASN A 190 -1.01 16.30 10.88
C ASN A 190 -0.39 15.03 11.50
N LEU A 191 -0.44 13.91 10.78
CA LEU A 191 -0.02 12.60 11.27
C LEU A 191 1.48 12.36 11.08
N TYR A 192 2.05 12.81 9.96
CA TYR A 192 3.46 12.58 9.64
C TYR A 192 4.04 13.69 8.74
N LEU A 193 5.34 13.62 8.51
CA LEU A 193 6.10 14.45 7.58
C LEU A 193 7.07 13.58 6.78
N LEU A 194 7.14 13.85 5.48
CA LEU A 194 8.22 13.42 4.60
C LEU A 194 8.87 14.71 4.09
N THR A 195 10.19 14.79 4.18
CA THR A 195 10.95 16.00 3.85
C THR A 195 12.30 15.62 3.27
N ASP A 196 12.75 16.36 2.26
CA ASP A 196 13.96 16.02 1.50
C ASP A 196 15.23 16.14 2.36
N GLU A 197 15.22 17.02 3.37
CA GLU A 197 16.32 17.23 4.32
C GLU A 197 16.63 15.99 5.15
N VAL A 198 15.64 15.16 5.44
CA VAL A 198 15.84 13.88 6.13
C VAL A 198 16.21 12.79 5.13
N GLY A 199 15.60 12.84 3.95
CA GLY A 199 15.86 11.92 2.84
C GLY A 199 14.62 11.12 2.42
N PRO A 200 14.58 10.67 1.16
CA PRO A 200 13.39 10.05 0.59
C PRO A 200 13.10 8.70 1.25
N GLY A 201 11.83 8.49 1.61
CA GLY A 201 11.35 7.25 2.24
C GLY A 201 11.69 7.15 3.73
N LEU A 202 12.14 8.23 4.37
CA LEU A 202 12.42 8.31 5.80
C LEU A 202 11.33 9.15 6.48
N LEU A 203 10.31 8.47 6.97
CA LEU A 203 9.10 9.06 7.51
C LEU A 203 9.28 9.56 8.95
N LEU A 204 8.88 10.81 9.20
CA LEU A 204 8.80 11.39 10.55
C LEU A 204 7.35 11.34 11.06
N LEU A 205 7.08 10.54 12.09
CA LEU A 205 5.79 10.56 12.77
C LEU A 205 5.67 11.79 13.66
N LYS A 206 4.56 12.52 13.49
CA LYS A 206 4.17 13.65 14.34
C LYS A 206 3.38 13.14 15.55
N PRO A 207 3.12 13.96 16.59
CA PRO A 207 2.45 13.50 17.81
C PRO A 207 1.17 12.70 17.58
N LYS A 208 0.28 13.15 16.67
CA LYS A 208 -0.97 12.44 16.35
C LYS A 208 -0.72 11.08 15.68
N GLY A 209 0.21 11.01 14.72
CA GLY A 209 0.59 9.73 14.10
C GLY A 209 1.29 8.77 15.07
N SER A 210 2.13 9.30 15.96
CA SER A 210 2.83 8.50 16.98
C SER A 210 1.86 7.87 18.00
N ILE A 211 0.73 8.53 18.30
CA ILE A 211 -0.34 7.92 19.12
C ILE A 211 -0.92 6.69 18.42
N ILE A 212 -1.31 6.81 17.14
CA ILE A 212 -1.89 5.70 16.37
C ILE A 212 -0.91 4.52 16.34
N ARG A 213 0.36 4.78 16.04
CA ARG A 213 1.42 3.78 16.06
C ARG A 213 1.49 3.07 17.41
N ARG A 214 1.54 3.83 18.51
CA ARG A 214 1.65 3.27 19.87
C ARG A 214 0.44 2.41 20.24
N GLU A 215 -0.78 2.81 19.86
CA GLU A 215 -1.99 2.00 20.12
C GLU A 215 -1.94 0.66 19.36
N ILE A 216 -1.43 0.68 18.12
CA ILE A 216 -1.21 -0.54 17.32
C ILE A 216 -0.14 -1.43 17.99
N GLU A 217 1.02 -0.87 18.34
CA GLU A 217 2.12 -1.60 19.00
C GLU A 217 1.70 -2.18 20.35
N ASN A 218 0.93 -1.44 21.16
CA ASN A 218 0.41 -1.91 22.45
C ASN A 218 -0.55 -3.10 22.28
N LEU A 219 -1.44 -3.05 21.28
CA LEU A 219 -2.33 -4.17 20.95
C LEU A 219 -1.50 -5.40 20.57
N ILE A 220 -0.50 -5.22 19.70
CA ILE A 220 0.38 -6.28 19.24
C ILE A 220 1.09 -6.93 20.43
N ILE A 221 1.78 -6.15 21.27
CA ILE A 221 2.54 -6.65 22.43
C ILE A 221 1.62 -7.38 23.40
N THR A 222 0.45 -6.81 23.71
CA THR A 222 -0.52 -7.40 24.64
C THR A 222 -0.99 -8.77 24.13
N GLU A 223 -1.34 -8.86 22.85
CA GLU A 223 -1.89 -10.08 22.26
C GLU A 223 -0.83 -11.15 22.01
N GLN A 224 0.40 -10.75 21.71
CA GLN A 224 1.55 -11.66 21.62
C GLN A 224 1.94 -12.22 22.98
N THR A 225 1.97 -11.37 24.02
CA THR A 225 2.26 -11.81 25.39
C THR A 225 1.26 -12.86 25.87
N LYS A 226 -0.05 -12.66 25.62
CA LYS A 226 -1.09 -13.65 25.92
C LYS A 226 -0.90 -14.99 25.20
N ARG A 227 -0.25 -14.97 24.03
CA ARG A 227 0.04 -16.14 23.19
C ARG A 227 1.43 -16.74 23.46
N GLY A 228 2.10 -16.31 24.52
CA GLY A 228 3.37 -16.87 24.96
C GLY A 228 4.57 -16.44 24.11
N TYR A 229 4.48 -15.32 23.38
CA TYR A 229 5.65 -14.71 22.75
C TYR A 229 6.50 -13.98 23.80
N GLN A 230 7.82 -14.09 23.63
CA GLN A 230 8.81 -13.43 24.47
C GLN A 230 9.38 -12.23 23.69
N HIS A 231 9.06 -11.02 24.16
CA HIS A 231 9.53 -9.80 23.52
C HIS A 231 11.00 -9.50 23.87
N VAL A 232 11.78 -9.20 22.84
CA VAL A 232 13.20 -8.85 22.94
C VAL A 232 13.49 -7.53 22.24
N TYR A 233 14.69 -6.98 22.44
CA TYR A 233 15.19 -5.80 21.73
C TYR A 233 16.57 -6.11 21.17
N THR A 234 16.77 -5.87 19.87
CA THR A 234 18.03 -6.16 19.19
C THR A 234 18.61 -4.91 18.53
N PRO A 235 19.95 -4.82 18.40
CA PRO A 235 20.60 -3.66 17.78
C PRO A 235 20.14 -3.40 16.35
N HIS A 236 20.27 -2.15 15.88
CA HIS A 236 19.99 -1.79 14.47
C HIS A 236 21.17 -2.06 13.52
N ILE A 237 22.35 -2.37 14.06
CA ILE A 237 23.57 -2.60 13.30
C ILE A 237 24.15 -3.97 13.63
N GLY A 238 24.74 -4.63 12.63
CA GLY A 238 25.41 -5.92 12.77
C GLY A 238 26.65 -5.99 11.90
N ARG A 239 27.65 -6.77 12.32
CA ARG A 239 28.84 -7.03 11.52
C ARG A 239 28.45 -7.74 10.22
N LYS A 240 29.17 -7.44 9.14
CA LYS A 240 29.01 -8.08 7.83
C LYS A 240 28.92 -9.60 7.90
N LYS A 241 29.79 -10.22 8.71
CA LYS A 241 29.83 -11.67 8.91
C LYS A 241 28.47 -12.27 9.33
N LEU A 242 27.67 -11.54 10.10
CA LEU A 242 26.33 -11.99 10.49
C LEU A 242 25.41 -12.18 9.28
N TRP A 243 25.51 -11.26 8.31
CA TRP A 243 24.73 -11.25 7.08
C TRP A 243 25.23 -12.25 6.03
N GLU A 244 26.53 -12.55 6.04
CA GLU A 244 27.14 -13.64 5.27
C GLU A 244 26.67 -15.00 5.82
N THR A 245 26.73 -15.18 7.14
CA THR A 245 26.23 -16.39 7.80
C THR A 245 24.75 -16.61 7.49
N SER A 246 23.91 -15.58 7.51
CA SER A 246 22.49 -15.71 7.17
C SER A 246 22.18 -15.80 5.68
N GLY A 247 23.16 -15.57 4.79
CA GLY A 247 22.97 -15.54 3.33
C GLY A 247 22.35 -14.25 2.78
N HIS A 248 21.98 -13.29 3.64
CA HIS A 248 21.41 -12.00 3.22
C HIS A 248 22.41 -11.17 2.41
N TRP A 249 23.70 -11.27 2.72
CA TRP A 249 24.75 -10.55 1.99
C TRP A 249 24.90 -11.01 0.53
N ASP A 250 24.52 -12.25 0.24
CA ASP A 250 24.67 -12.87 -1.09
C ASP A 250 23.39 -12.70 -1.93
N LEU A 251 22.22 -12.80 -1.28
CA LEU A 251 20.92 -12.87 -1.96
C LEU A 251 20.04 -11.63 -1.79
N TYR A 252 20.39 -10.73 -0.86
CA TYR A 252 19.57 -9.54 -0.54
C TYR A 252 20.37 -8.22 -0.61
N ARG A 253 21.60 -8.25 -1.14
CA ARG A 253 22.54 -7.12 -1.13
C ARG A 253 21.99 -5.85 -1.74
N ASP A 254 21.31 -5.95 -2.88
CA ASP A 254 20.82 -4.80 -3.63
C ASP A 254 19.73 -4.02 -2.87
N LYS A 255 19.14 -4.63 -1.83
CA LYS A 255 18.16 -4.04 -0.94
C LYS A 255 18.75 -3.69 0.44
N MET A 256 20.05 -3.84 0.64
CA MET A 256 20.75 -3.43 1.86
C MET A 256 21.40 -2.07 1.67
N TYR A 257 21.47 -1.28 2.75
CA TYR A 257 22.30 -0.08 2.76
C TYR A 257 23.78 -0.44 2.68
N ALA A 258 24.56 0.50 2.13
CA ALA A 258 26.00 0.33 2.00
C ALA A 258 26.67 0.07 3.37
N PRO A 259 27.70 -0.79 3.42
CA PRO A 259 28.42 -1.05 4.65
C PRO A 259 29.17 0.18 5.15
N MET A 260 29.05 0.45 6.44
CA MET A 260 29.87 1.41 7.17
C MET A 260 31.18 0.72 7.55
N LYS A 261 32.30 1.23 7.06
CA LYS A 261 33.63 0.76 7.47
C LYS A 261 34.01 1.45 8.78
N ILE A 262 34.19 0.66 9.84
CA ILE A 262 34.65 1.11 11.16
C ILE A 262 35.87 0.28 11.50
N ASP A 263 37.03 0.92 11.62
CA ASP A 263 38.33 0.27 11.73
C ASP A 263 38.56 -0.72 10.55
N ASP A 264 38.89 -1.98 10.87
CA ASP A 264 39.08 -3.07 9.90
C ASP A 264 37.81 -3.91 9.67
N GLU A 265 36.69 -3.52 10.27
CA GLU A 265 35.42 -4.25 10.22
C GLU A 265 34.37 -3.50 9.39
N GLN A 266 33.44 -4.26 8.82
CA GLN A 266 32.29 -3.71 8.09
C GLN A 266 31.01 -3.96 8.87
N TYR A 267 30.26 -2.89 9.11
CA TYR A 267 28.95 -2.92 9.78
C TYR A 267 27.85 -2.52 8.80
N LEU A 268 26.70 -3.13 8.93
CA LEU A 268 25.51 -2.81 8.14
C LEU A 268 24.34 -2.56 9.07
N VAL A 269 23.49 -1.59 8.69
CA VAL A 269 22.15 -1.48 9.27
C VAL A 269 21.33 -2.70 8.86
N LYS A 270 20.50 -3.19 9.78
CA LYS A 270 19.78 -4.45 9.59
C LYS A 270 18.67 -4.32 8.52
N PRO A 271 18.66 -5.16 7.47
CA PRO A 271 17.52 -5.24 6.54
C PRO A 271 16.39 -6.16 7.05
N MET A 272 16.73 -7.05 7.99
CA MET A 272 15.85 -8.03 8.62
C MET A 272 16.34 -8.36 10.05
N ASN A 273 15.46 -8.84 10.92
CA ASN A 273 15.79 -9.11 12.32
C ASN A 273 16.22 -10.55 12.59
N CYS A 274 15.89 -11.49 11.69
CA CYS A 274 16.14 -12.92 11.87
C CYS A 274 17.52 -13.24 12.45
N PRO A 275 18.66 -12.72 11.93
CA PRO A 275 19.97 -13.11 12.43
C PRO A 275 20.19 -12.80 13.92
N PHE A 276 19.60 -11.74 14.44
CA PHE A 276 19.73 -11.40 15.86
C PHE A 276 18.92 -12.35 16.73
N HIS A 277 17.72 -12.74 16.30
CA HIS A 277 16.90 -13.71 17.02
C HIS A 277 17.56 -15.10 17.02
N MET A 278 18.28 -15.46 15.95
CA MET A 278 19.11 -16.68 15.93
C MET A 278 20.18 -16.66 17.01
N MET A 279 20.83 -15.51 17.22
CA MET A 279 21.85 -15.36 18.27
C MET A 279 21.25 -15.46 19.68
N ILE A 280 20.04 -14.95 19.89
CA ILE A 280 19.31 -15.11 21.17
C ILE A 280 18.92 -16.56 21.40
N TYR A 281 18.45 -17.28 20.37
CA TYR A 281 18.18 -18.71 20.48
C TYR A 281 19.44 -19.46 20.90
N LYS A 282 20.56 -19.20 20.20
CA LYS A 282 21.87 -19.85 20.37
C LYS A 282 22.58 -19.52 21.68
N SER A 283 22.13 -18.53 22.45
CA SER A 283 22.83 -18.07 23.66
C SER A 283 22.87 -19.11 24.79
N GLN A 284 22.02 -20.14 24.72
CA GLN A 284 21.96 -21.21 25.71
C GLN A 284 21.50 -22.54 25.08
N PRO A 285 21.87 -23.69 25.68
CA PRO A 285 21.34 -24.99 25.27
C PRO A 285 19.81 -25.03 25.36
N ARG A 286 19.17 -25.80 24.46
CA ARG A 286 17.71 -25.92 24.38
C ARG A 286 17.25 -27.36 24.52
N SER A 287 16.19 -27.60 25.28
CA SER A 287 15.48 -28.87 25.36
C SER A 287 14.23 -28.84 24.48
N TYR A 288 13.82 -29.99 23.94
CA TYR A 288 12.54 -30.15 23.23
C TYR A 288 11.33 -29.66 24.03
N ARG A 289 11.42 -29.66 25.37
CA ARG A 289 10.35 -29.21 26.28
C ARG A 289 10.14 -27.70 26.26
N GLU A 290 11.15 -26.94 25.84
CA GLU A 290 11.07 -25.49 25.69
C GLU A 290 10.48 -25.09 24.33
N LEU A 291 10.32 -26.04 23.40
CA LEU A 291 9.76 -25.78 22.07
C LEU A 291 8.25 -26.04 22.06
N PRO A 292 7.45 -25.13 21.47
CA PRO A 292 7.85 -24.00 20.63
C PRO A 292 8.31 -22.77 21.43
N LEU A 293 9.46 -22.22 21.06
CA LEU A 293 9.98 -20.95 21.59
C LEU A 293 9.65 -19.82 20.61
N ARG A 294 8.95 -18.78 21.07
CA ARG A 294 8.47 -17.69 20.22
C ARG A 294 9.16 -16.38 20.59
N ILE A 295 10.14 -15.94 19.81
CA ILE A 295 10.86 -14.67 20.04
C ILE A 295 10.21 -13.59 19.18
N ALA A 296 9.74 -12.50 19.78
CA ALA A 296 9.09 -11.40 19.08
C ALA A 296 9.79 -10.06 19.33
N GLU A 297 9.67 -9.14 18.38
CA GLU A 297 10.21 -7.79 18.51
C GLU A 297 9.38 -6.82 17.66
N ILE A 298 9.09 -5.63 18.20
CA ILE A 298 8.59 -4.51 17.40
C ILE A 298 9.82 -3.90 16.71
N ALA A 299 10.12 -4.43 15.53
CA ALA A 299 11.49 -4.47 15.06
C ALA A 299 11.72 -3.55 13.86
N THR A 300 12.55 -2.51 14.04
CA THR A 300 12.85 -1.54 12.99
C THR A 300 14.03 -1.98 12.12
N VAL A 301 13.77 -2.12 10.83
CA VAL A 301 14.74 -2.53 9.79
C VAL A 301 14.80 -1.50 8.66
N TYR A 302 15.87 -1.59 7.87
CA TYR A 302 16.21 -0.61 6.84
C TYR A 302 16.43 -1.29 5.50
N ARG A 303 15.62 -0.94 4.49
CA ARG A 303 15.69 -1.48 3.13
C ARG A 303 15.98 -0.38 2.14
N TYR A 304 16.96 -0.62 1.29
CA TYR A 304 17.34 0.30 0.22
C TYR A 304 16.39 0.13 -0.97
N GLU A 305 15.20 0.72 -0.86
CA GLU A 305 14.27 0.84 -1.99
C GLU A 305 14.73 1.96 -2.93
N LYS A 306 14.60 1.75 -4.25
CA LYS A 306 14.97 2.75 -5.25
C LYS A 306 14.03 3.97 -5.13
N PRO A 307 14.48 5.20 -5.44
CA PRO A 307 13.64 6.39 -5.29
C PRO A 307 12.26 6.29 -5.98
N GLY A 308 12.22 5.75 -7.20
CA GLY A 308 10.97 5.55 -7.95
C GLY A 308 10.04 4.46 -7.40
N GLU A 309 10.50 3.66 -6.44
CA GLU A 309 9.68 2.66 -5.76
C GLU A 309 8.98 3.22 -4.51
N LEU A 310 9.40 4.37 -4.01
CA LEU A 310 8.89 4.94 -2.76
C LEU A 310 7.49 5.52 -2.95
N SER A 311 6.62 5.30 -1.97
CA SER A 311 5.23 5.78 -2.02
C SER A 311 4.70 6.05 -0.62
N GLY A 312 4.70 7.34 -0.24
CA GLY A 312 4.14 7.82 1.02
C GLY A 312 4.53 6.97 2.23
N MET A 313 3.54 6.36 2.89
CA MET A 313 3.73 5.41 3.99
C MET A 313 3.80 3.94 3.54
N LEU A 314 3.33 3.65 2.33
CA LEU A 314 3.09 2.28 1.83
C LEU A 314 4.38 1.59 1.40
N ARG A 315 5.37 2.37 0.93
CA ARG A 315 6.71 1.90 0.58
C ARG A 315 7.77 2.92 0.98
N VAL A 316 8.50 2.59 2.04
CA VAL A 316 9.48 3.45 2.72
C VAL A 316 10.78 2.67 2.96
N ARG A 317 11.87 3.36 3.33
CA ARG A 317 13.19 2.75 3.52
C ARG A 317 13.49 2.36 4.97
N HIS A 318 12.77 2.93 5.93
CA HIS A 318 12.77 2.46 7.31
C HIS A 318 11.37 1.90 7.59
N ILE A 319 11.32 0.68 8.10
CA ILE A 319 10.05 0.04 8.47
C ILE A 319 10.19 -0.59 9.84
N THR A 320 9.10 -0.59 10.60
CA THR A 320 9.00 -1.34 11.85
C THR A 320 7.97 -2.43 11.68
N GLN A 321 8.32 -3.67 12.01
CA GLN A 321 7.44 -4.82 11.82
C GLN A 321 7.06 -5.44 13.16
N ASP A 322 5.90 -6.09 13.21
CA ASP A 322 5.50 -6.99 14.29
C ASP A 322 6.19 -8.36 14.16
N ASP A 323 7.51 -8.31 14.01
CA ASP A 323 8.34 -9.44 13.61
C ASP A 323 8.49 -10.47 14.72
N ALA A 324 8.44 -11.74 14.36
CA ALA A 324 8.77 -12.82 15.28
C ALA A 324 9.30 -14.05 14.57
N HIS A 325 10.11 -14.79 15.32
CA HIS A 325 10.72 -16.04 14.92
C HIS A 325 10.31 -17.12 15.91
N ILE A 326 9.51 -18.07 15.44
CA ILE A 326 9.10 -19.23 16.23
C ILE A 326 10.06 -20.36 15.90
N PHE A 327 10.73 -20.88 16.92
CA PHE A 327 11.58 -22.05 16.85
C PHE A 327 10.77 -23.23 17.36
N CYS A 328 10.48 -24.18 16.50
CA CYS A 328 9.65 -25.32 16.85
C CYS A 328 10.24 -26.63 16.33
N ARG A 329 9.73 -27.75 16.85
CA ARG A 329 9.99 -29.06 16.27
C ARG A 329 9.25 -29.18 14.94
N GLU A 330 9.73 -30.03 14.04
CA GLU A 330 9.06 -30.28 12.75
C GLU A 330 7.60 -30.73 12.95
N SER A 331 7.35 -31.57 13.95
CA SER A 331 5.99 -32.03 14.30
C SER A 331 5.05 -30.92 14.80
N GLN A 332 5.57 -29.74 15.15
CA GLN A 332 4.80 -28.60 15.66
C GLN A 332 4.52 -27.54 14.58
N VAL A 333 5.14 -27.64 13.40
CA VAL A 333 5.08 -26.60 12.35
C VAL A 333 3.65 -26.27 11.96
N VAL A 334 2.83 -27.27 11.66
CA VAL A 334 1.43 -27.07 11.23
C VAL A 334 0.60 -26.34 12.29
N ASP A 335 0.73 -26.73 13.56
CA ASP A 335 -0.08 -26.14 14.64
C ASP A 335 0.37 -24.72 14.96
N GLU A 336 1.68 -24.44 14.95
CA GLU A 336 2.21 -23.08 15.11
C GLU A 336 1.82 -22.18 13.93
N PHE A 337 1.87 -22.69 12.70
CA PHE A 337 1.44 -21.97 11.51
C PHE A 337 -0.04 -21.54 11.61
N ILE A 338 -0.92 -22.47 12.00
CA ILE A 338 -2.35 -22.19 12.21
C ILE A 338 -2.52 -21.17 13.35
N GLY A 339 -1.76 -21.28 14.44
CA GLY A 339 -1.79 -20.32 15.54
C GLY A 339 -1.42 -18.89 15.12
N VAL A 340 -0.43 -18.74 14.23
CA VAL A 340 -0.07 -17.44 13.64
C VAL A 340 -1.19 -16.92 12.74
N PHE A 341 -1.79 -17.78 11.91
CA PHE A 341 -2.91 -17.40 11.05
C PHE A 341 -4.13 -16.92 11.85
N ASP A 342 -4.48 -17.61 12.94
CA ASP A 342 -5.59 -17.23 13.83
C ASP A 342 -5.31 -15.90 14.54
N TYR A 343 -4.06 -15.67 14.96
CA TYR A 343 -3.64 -14.39 15.54
C TYR A 343 -3.77 -13.24 14.53
N MET A 344 -3.29 -13.44 13.32
CA MET A 344 -3.39 -12.47 12.23
C MET A 344 -4.86 -12.17 11.88
N SER A 345 -5.69 -13.20 11.72
CA SER A 345 -7.12 -13.05 11.43
C SER A 345 -7.84 -12.27 12.54
N PHE A 346 -7.48 -12.51 13.80
CA PHE A 346 -7.96 -11.72 14.93
C PHE A 346 -7.59 -10.24 14.80
N LEU A 347 -6.32 -9.93 14.49
CA LEU A 347 -5.89 -8.53 14.33
C LEU A 347 -6.65 -7.84 13.20
N LEU A 348 -6.72 -8.45 12.01
CA LEU A 348 -7.43 -7.88 10.87
C LEU A 348 -8.89 -7.56 11.20
N LYS A 349 -9.56 -8.46 11.92
CA LYS A 349 -10.94 -8.25 12.40
C LYS A 349 -11.05 -7.06 13.35
N VAL A 350 -10.10 -6.88 14.28
CA VAL A 350 -10.08 -5.72 15.19
C VAL A 350 -9.99 -4.38 14.44
N PHE A 351 -9.32 -4.37 13.28
CA PHE A 351 -9.22 -3.20 12.41
C PHE A 351 -10.32 -3.10 11.35
N GLY A 352 -11.26 -4.05 11.29
CA GLY A 352 -12.33 -4.06 10.28
C GLY A 352 -11.90 -4.53 8.89
N LEU A 353 -10.69 -5.08 8.75
CA LEU A 353 -10.12 -5.52 7.48
C LEU A 353 -10.53 -6.96 7.16
N ASN A 354 -11.80 -7.16 6.82
CA ASN A 354 -12.37 -8.49 6.57
C ASN A 354 -12.20 -8.98 5.12
N ASN A 355 -11.91 -8.09 4.17
CA ASN A 355 -11.76 -8.42 2.76
C ASN A 355 -10.29 -8.72 2.42
N PHE A 356 -9.88 -9.97 2.59
CA PHE A 356 -8.54 -10.42 2.23
C PHE A 356 -8.58 -11.81 1.60
N TYR A 357 -7.54 -12.13 0.83
CA TYR A 357 -7.30 -13.48 0.34
C TYR A 357 -5.85 -13.90 0.60
N LEU A 358 -5.60 -15.19 0.46
CA LEU A 358 -4.30 -15.78 0.74
C LEU A 358 -3.57 -16.11 -0.56
N ARG A 359 -2.26 -15.87 -0.57
CA ARG A 359 -1.39 -16.15 -1.70
C ARG A 359 -0.18 -16.95 -1.23
N LEU A 360 -0.03 -18.17 -1.75
CA LEU A 360 1.13 -19.02 -1.52
C LEU A 360 2.23 -18.65 -2.52
N GLY A 361 3.28 -18.00 -2.02
CA GLY A 361 4.48 -17.65 -2.79
C GLY A 361 5.43 -18.85 -2.91
N LEU A 362 5.75 -19.20 -4.15
CA LEU A 362 6.60 -20.33 -4.54
C LEU A 362 7.90 -19.84 -5.21
N ARG A 363 8.91 -20.71 -5.32
CA ARG A 363 10.16 -20.36 -6.01
C ARG A 363 9.95 -20.10 -7.49
N SER A 364 10.74 -19.17 -8.04
CA SER A 364 10.90 -19.02 -9.48
C SER A 364 12.12 -19.80 -9.99
N PRO A 365 12.05 -20.45 -11.16
CA PRO A 365 13.25 -21.02 -11.81
C PRO A 365 14.31 -19.97 -12.18
N LYS A 366 13.95 -18.69 -12.20
CA LYS A 366 14.80 -17.58 -12.65
C LYS A 366 15.60 -16.90 -11.52
N GLU A 367 15.28 -17.21 -10.26
CA GLU A 367 15.88 -16.56 -9.09
C GLU A 367 16.74 -17.52 -8.27
N LYS A 368 17.61 -16.98 -7.42
CA LYS A 368 18.47 -17.76 -6.53
C LYS A 368 17.83 -17.92 -5.17
N TYR A 369 17.74 -19.16 -4.70
CA TYR A 369 17.21 -19.52 -3.38
C TYR A 369 18.25 -20.33 -2.59
N LEU A 370 18.16 -20.31 -1.25
CA LEU A 370 18.91 -21.19 -0.38
C LEU A 370 18.26 -22.58 -0.34
N GLY A 371 19.07 -23.63 -0.25
CA GLY A 371 18.59 -25.00 -0.07
C GLY A 371 18.41 -25.78 -1.35
N ASN A 372 18.16 -27.08 -1.20
CA ASN A 372 17.93 -28.01 -2.30
C ASN A 372 16.42 -28.24 -2.50
N ASP A 373 16.06 -28.96 -3.58
CA ASP A 373 14.66 -29.19 -3.92
C ASP A 373 13.89 -30.02 -2.90
N GLU A 374 14.57 -30.92 -2.17
CA GLU A 374 13.94 -31.73 -1.14
C GLU A 374 13.47 -30.88 0.05
N VAL A 375 14.31 -29.95 0.51
CA VAL A 375 13.97 -29.05 1.62
C VAL A 375 12.83 -28.11 1.25
N TRP A 376 12.83 -27.60 0.02
CA TRP A 376 11.77 -26.73 -0.47
C TRP A 376 10.44 -27.44 -0.63
N LYS A 377 10.44 -28.64 -1.23
CA LYS A 377 9.24 -29.46 -1.33
C LYS A 377 8.66 -29.74 0.06
N ARG A 378 9.52 -30.06 1.03
CA ARG A 378 9.11 -30.28 2.42
C ARG A 378 8.46 -29.03 3.02
N ALA A 379 9.05 -27.85 2.83
CA ALA A 379 8.50 -26.60 3.35
C ALA A 379 7.16 -26.23 2.70
N GLU A 380 7.03 -26.45 1.39
CA GLU A 380 5.78 -26.24 0.66
C GLU A 380 4.69 -27.20 1.14
N ASP A 381 5.02 -28.48 1.31
CA ASP A 381 4.09 -29.50 1.80
C ASP A 381 3.58 -29.17 3.21
N GLU A 382 4.42 -28.66 4.12
CA GLU A 382 3.98 -28.26 5.46
C GLU A 382 3.00 -27.07 5.46
N ILE A 383 3.22 -26.07 4.59
CA ILE A 383 2.29 -24.94 4.43
C ILE A 383 0.97 -25.44 3.83
N VAL A 384 1.02 -26.29 2.80
CA VAL A 384 -0.19 -26.84 2.18
C VAL A 384 -0.99 -27.67 3.17
N LYS A 385 -0.36 -28.54 3.97
CA LYS A 385 -1.03 -29.29 5.05
C LYS A 385 -1.73 -28.36 6.04
N ALA A 386 -1.10 -27.26 6.43
CA ALA A 386 -1.71 -26.30 7.36
C ALA A 386 -2.93 -25.59 6.75
N ILE A 387 -2.85 -25.19 5.48
CA ILE A 387 -3.95 -24.60 4.71
C ILE A 387 -5.12 -25.59 4.60
N GLU A 388 -4.84 -26.85 4.23
CA GLU A 388 -5.86 -27.90 4.07
C GLU A 388 -6.54 -28.25 5.40
N LYS A 389 -5.75 -28.41 6.47
CA LYS A 389 -6.27 -28.68 7.83
C LYS A 389 -7.23 -27.60 8.32
N LYS A 390 -7.00 -26.35 7.94
CA LYS A 390 -7.82 -25.20 8.32
C LYS A 390 -8.94 -24.88 7.30
N GLY A 391 -8.94 -25.55 6.14
CA GLY A 391 -9.92 -25.33 5.07
C GLY A 391 -9.80 -23.96 4.39
N LEU A 392 -8.58 -23.42 4.31
CA LEU A 392 -8.33 -22.08 3.76
C LEU A 392 -8.27 -22.09 2.24
N LYS A 393 -8.86 -21.05 1.62
CA LYS A 393 -8.72 -20.80 0.18
C LYS A 393 -7.48 -19.96 -0.08
N TYR A 394 -6.72 -20.31 -1.11
CA TYR A 394 -5.51 -19.60 -1.48
C TYR A 394 -5.28 -19.63 -3.00
N THR A 395 -4.47 -18.70 -3.46
CA THR A 395 -3.93 -18.65 -4.83
C THR A 395 -2.45 -18.98 -4.80
N LYS A 396 -1.89 -19.50 -5.90
CA LYS A 396 -0.44 -19.74 -6.02
C LYS A 396 0.20 -18.61 -6.81
N SER A 397 1.42 -18.21 -6.43
CA SER A 397 2.20 -17.21 -7.15
C SER A 397 3.66 -17.61 -7.22
N GLU A 398 4.20 -17.70 -8.44
CA GLU A 398 5.60 -18.06 -8.67
C GLU A 398 6.52 -16.83 -8.56
N GLY A 399 7.67 -16.99 -7.90
CA GLY A 399 8.63 -15.91 -7.67
C GLY A 399 8.35 -15.06 -6.43
N ASP A 400 7.21 -15.27 -5.77
CA ASP A 400 6.84 -14.54 -4.55
C ASP A 400 7.38 -15.19 -3.27
N ALA A 401 8.16 -16.27 -3.32
CA ALA A 401 8.76 -16.86 -2.12
C ALA A 401 9.84 -15.95 -1.47
N ALA A 402 10.17 -16.20 -0.20
CA ALA A 402 11.39 -15.63 0.39
C ALA A 402 12.60 -16.44 -0.09
N PHE A 403 13.81 -15.87 -0.08
CA PHE A 403 14.98 -16.61 -0.58
C PHE A 403 15.34 -17.85 0.27
N TYR A 404 14.82 -17.96 1.48
CA TYR A 404 15.04 -19.07 2.43
C TYR A 404 13.82 -20.00 2.62
N GLY A 405 12.67 -19.73 1.99
CA GLY A 405 11.50 -20.60 2.12
C GLY A 405 10.22 -20.07 1.47
N PRO A 406 9.20 -20.94 1.29
CA PRO A 406 7.89 -20.55 0.81
C PRO A 406 7.16 -19.71 1.86
N LYS A 407 6.22 -18.88 1.40
CA LYS A 407 5.45 -18.00 2.29
C LYS A 407 3.98 -17.94 1.94
N LEU A 408 3.15 -17.84 2.95
CA LEU A 408 1.75 -17.50 2.83
C LEU A 408 1.59 -16.01 3.08
N ASP A 409 1.27 -15.27 2.04
CA ASP A 409 0.98 -13.85 2.09
C ASP A 409 -0.51 -13.59 2.27
N VAL A 410 -0.83 -12.53 3.00
CA VAL A 410 -2.19 -12.01 3.11
C VAL A 410 -2.32 -10.74 2.32
N ILE A 411 -3.18 -10.81 1.32
CA ILE A 411 -3.46 -9.71 0.41
C ILE A 411 -4.79 -9.09 0.83
N ILE A 412 -4.73 -7.87 1.33
CA ILE A 412 -5.89 -7.08 1.75
C ILE A 412 -6.37 -6.27 0.56
N LYS A 413 -7.68 -6.27 0.33
CA LYS A 413 -8.32 -5.33 -0.59
C LYS A 413 -8.79 -4.12 0.21
N ASP A 414 -8.28 -2.94 -0.15
CA ASP A 414 -8.74 -1.70 0.48
C ASP A 414 -10.15 -1.29 0.00
N ALA A 415 -10.68 -0.20 0.55
CA ALA A 415 -12.05 0.25 0.30
C ALA A 415 -12.33 0.67 -1.16
N ILE A 416 -11.30 0.76 -2.00
CA ILE A 416 -11.40 1.13 -3.43
C ILE A 416 -10.83 0.02 -4.33
N GLY A 417 -10.62 -1.18 -3.79
CA GLY A 417 -10.27 -2.38 -4.56
C GLY A 417 -8.77 -2.59 -4.82
N ARG A 418 -7.87 -1.76 -4.29
CA ARG A 418 -6.42 -1.99 -4.45
C ARG A 418 -5.93 -3.09 -3.51
N GLU A 419 -4.97 -3.86 -4.01
CA GLU A 419 -4.42 -5.01 -3.31
C GLU A 419 -3.10 -4.67 -2.60
N TRP A 420 -3.05 -4.95 -1.30
CA TRP A 420 -1.88 -4.73 -0.46
C TRP A 420 -1.45 -6.01 0.22
N GLN A 421 -0.20 -6.43 -0.02
CA GLN A 421 0.41 -7.44 0.83
C GLN A 421 0.65 -6.85 2.23
N CYS A 422 -0.11 -7.34 3.20
CA CYS A 422 -0.06 -6.88 4.58
C CYS A 422 0.73 -7.86 5.45
N GLY A 423 0.22 -9.08 5.63
CA GLY A 423 0.81 -10.10 6.49
C GLY A 423 1.60 -11.16 5.73
N THR A 424 2.54 -11.82 6.41
CA THR A 424 3.26 -12.99 5.87
C THR A 424 3.58 -14.01 6.96
N ILE A 425 3.50 -15.29 6.61
CA ILE A 425 3.91 -16.44 7.42
C ILE A 425 4.81 -17.32 6.55
N GLN A 426 6.04 -17.60 7.00
CA GLN A 426 7.06 -18.26 6.18
C GLN A 426 7.67 -19.39 6.97
N VAL A 427 7.85 -20.54 6.34
CA VAL A 427 8.48 -21.72 6.96
C VAL A 427 9.90 -21.85 6.42
N ASP A 428 10.88 -21.86 7.32
CA ASP A 428 12.30 -21.86 7.01
C ASP A 428 13.01 -23.03 7.69
N PHE A 429 13.62 -23.88 6.86
CA PHE A 429 14.44 -25.02 7.27
C PHE A 429 15.95 -24.75 7.13
N MET A 430 16.33 -23.59 6.60
CA MET A 430 17.68 -23.23 6.18
C MET A 430 18.43 -22.42 7.23
N LEU A 431 17.81 -21.43 7.89
CA LEU A 431 18.55 -20.55 8.81
C LEU A 431 19.06 -21.29 10.06
N ALA A 432 18.31 -22.28 10.57
CA ALA A 432 18.78 -23.12 11.66
C ALA A 432 20.10 -23.80 11.31
N ASP A 433 20.21 -24.30 10.08
CA ASP A 433 21.42 -24.96 9.60
C ASP A 433 22.61 -24.02 9.52
N ARG A 434 22.40 -22.84 8.92
CA ARG A 434 23.47 -21.86 8.69
C ARG A 434 24.01 -21.28 9.99
N PHE A 435 23.16 -21.13 10.99
CA PHE A 435 23.56 -20.65 12.32
C PHE A 435 24.01 -21.78 13.26
N GLY A 436 23.83 -23.05 12.88
CA GLY A 436 24.10 -24.19 13.75
C GLY A 436 23.24 -24.13 15.01
N LEU A 437 21.93 -23.97 14.83
CA LEU A 437 20.95 -23.96 15.92
C LEU A 437 20.53 -25.39 16.24
N GLU A 438 20.48 -25.71 17.53
CA GLU A 438 20.30 -27.08 17.99
C GLU A 438 19.43 -27.13 19.26
N TYR A 439 18.69 -28.22 19.43
CA TYR A 439 18.04 -28.61 20.67
C TYR A 439 18.25 -30.10 20.96
N ILE A 440 18.05 -30.50 22.22
CA ILE A 440 18.09 -31.90 22.65
C ILE A 440 16.68 -32.48 22.61
N ASN A 441 16.48 -33.53 21.81
CA ASN A 441 15.21 -34.23 21.63
C ASN A 441 14.88 -35.16 22.82
N GLU A 442 13.75 -35.87 22.75
CA GLU A 442 13.27 -36.77 23.82
C GLU A 442 14.20 -37.96 24.08
N GLU A 443 15.00 -38.33 23.07
CA GLU A 443 15.97 -39.43 23.09
C GLU A 443 17.39 -38.98 23.52
N GLY A 444 17.56 -37.69 23.86
CA GLY A 444 18.87 -37.12 24.17
C GLY A 444 19.76 -36.83 22.96
N LYS A 445 19.22 -36.92 21.73
CA LYS A 445 19.95 -36.60 20.49
C LYS A 445 19.80 -35.12 20.14
N THR A 446 20.82 -34.60 19.47
CA THR A 446 20.84 -33.24 18.96
C THR A 446 20.09 -33.15 17.64
N GLU A 447 19.11 -32.26 17.58
CA GLU A 447 18.29 -31.98 16.39
C GLU A 447 18.24 -30.48 16.11
N ARG A 448 17.79 -30.10 14.91
CA ARG A 448 17.68 -28.71 14.48
C ARG A 448 16.22 -28.26 14.54
N PRO A 449 15.95 -27.05 15.09
CA PRO A 449 14.60 -26.51 15.07
C PRO A 449 14.21 -26.07 13.66
N VAL A 450 12.92 -26.10 13.36
CA VAL A 450 12.33 -25.41 12.21
C VAL A 450 11.95 -23.99 12.63
N LEU A 451 12.06 -23.04 11.71
CA LEU A 451 11.70 -21.66 11.94
C LEU A 451 10.40 -21.29 11.25
N ILE A 452 9.54 -20.56 11.95
CA ILE A 452 8.43 -19.84 11.35
C ILE A 452 8.69 -18.35 11.52
N HIS A 453 8.87 -17.66 10.40
CA HIS A 453 8.97 -16.21 10.32
C HIS A 453 7.58 -15.64 10.15
N ARG A 454 7.23 -14.62 10.92
CA ARG A 454 5.92 -14.01 10.78
C ARG A 454 5.94 -12.51 11.05
N ALA A 455 5.16 -11.79 10.25
CA ALA A 455 4.79 -10.40 10.47
C ALA A 455 3.31 -10.23 10.07
N PRO A 456 2.36 -10.53 10.97
CA PRO A 456 0.91 -10.52 10.72
C PRO A 456 0.37 -9.22 10.14
N LEU A 457 0.86 -8.06 10.59
CA LEU A 457 0.46 -6.75 10.06
C LEU A 457 1.48 -6.19 9.04
N GLY A 458 2.62 -6.86 8.86
CA GLY A 458 3.71 -6.39 8.03
C GLY A 458 4.42 -5.22 8.69
N SER A 459 4.72 -4.16 7.93
CA SER A 459 5.28 -2.93 8.50
C SER A 459 4.18 -2.03 9.05
N THR A 460 4.37 -1.51 10.25
CA THR A 460 3.49 -0.53 10.90
C THR A 460 3.28 0.71 10.03
N GLU A 461 4.30 1.17 9.29
CA GLU A 461 4.19 2.32 8.39
C GLU A 461 3.18 2.03 7.26
N ARG A 462 3.36 0.92 6.52
CA ARG A 462 2.40 0.49 5.49
C ARG A 462 1.01 0.28 6.09
N PHE A 463 0.93 -0.41 7.22
CA PHE A 463 -0.35 -0.72 7.86
C PHE A 463 -1.09 0.55 8.26
N MET A 464 -0.41 1.54 8.85
CA MET A 464 -0.99 2.85 9.13
C MET A 464 -1.45 3.56 7.86
N GLY A 465 -0.68 3.49 6.77
CA GLY A 465 -1.10 3.98 5.45
C GLY A 465 -2.42 3.36 5.02
N ILE A 466 -2.53 2.03 5.05
CA ILE A 466 -3.76 1.29 4.74
C ILE A 466 -4.92 1.71 5.66
N LEU A 467 -4.69 1.87 6.97
CA LEU A 467 -5.73 2.28 7.90
C LEU A 467 -6.23 3.71 7.65
N ILE A 468 -5.34 4.64 7.30
CA ILE A 468 -5.72 6.01 6.93
C ILE A 468 -6.70 5.97 5.75
N GLU A 469 -6.39 5.19 4.71
CA GLU A 469 -7.20 5.09 3.50
C GLU A 469 -8.50 4.32 3.73
N HIS A 470 -8.42 3.21 4.47
CA HIS A 470 -9.56 2.36 4.85
C HIS A 470 -10.63 3.17 5.61
N PHE A 471 -10.21 3.95 6.61
CA PHE A 471 -11.12 4.78 7.40
C PHE A 471 -11.37 6.17 6.79
N ALA A 472 -10.74 6.53 5.67
CA ALA A 472 -10.72 7.90 5.16
C ALA A 472 -10.34 8.92 6.25
N GLY A 473 -9.39 8.55 7.12
CA GLY A 473 -8.95 9.31 8.29
C GLY A 473 -9.89 9.29 9.50
N ASN A 474 -11.08 8.68 9.39
CA ASN A 474 -12.07 8.59 10.47
C ASN A 474 -11.80 7.40 11.40
N PHE A 475 -10.65 7.39 12.09
CA PHE A 475 -10.24 6.25 12.90
C PHE A 475 -11.25 5.85 13.99
N PRO A 476 -11.37 4.55 14.34
CA PRO A 476 -12.14 4.14 15.51
C PRO A 476 -11.63 4.85 16.77
N THR A 477 -12.51 5.07 17.74
CA THR A 477 -12.19 5.91 18.91
C THR A 477 -10.96 5.43 19.67
N TRP A 478 -10.74 4.11 19.77
CA TRP A 478 -9.55 3.58 20.43
C TRP A 478 -8.23 3.93 19.71
N LEU A 479 -8.24 4.18 18.39
CA LEU A 479 -7.07 4.64 17.61
C LEU A 479 -7.00 6.15 17.46
N ASN A 480 -8.12 6.86 17.55
CA ASN A 480 -8.18 8.29 17.23
C ASN A 480 -7.22 9.10 18.11
N PRO A 481 -6.29 9.89 17.54
CA PRO A 481 -5.36 10.71 18.31
C PRO A 481 -6.05 11.66 19.29
N VAL A 482 -7.22 12.18 18.90
CA VAL A 482 -8.06 13.06 19.71
C VAL A 482 -9.45 12.41 19.81
N GLN A 483 -9.69 11.74 20.94
CA GLN A 483 -10.95 11.04 21.17
C GLN A 483 -12.05 12.03 21.52
N VAL A 484 -11.74 13.04 22.33
CA VAL A 484 -12.68 14.09 22.72
C VAL A 484 -12.04 15.45 22.51
N LYS A 485 -12.72 16.35 21.81
CA LYS A 485 -12.34 17.76 21.71
C LYS A 485 -13.36 18.61 22.47
N ILE A 486 -12.91 19.29 23.52
CA ILE A 486 -13.76 20.13 24.36
C ILE A 486 -13.85 21.52 23.73
N LEU A 487 -15.07 22.00 23.50
CA LEU A 487 -15.39 23.24 22.81
C LEU A 487 -16.10 24.22 23.77
N PRO A 488 -15.35 25.06 24.50
CA PRO A 488 -15.94 26.11 25.32
C PRO A 488 -16.56 27.20 24.43
N ILE A 489 -17.80 27.60 24.74
CA ILE A 489 -18.53 28.66 24.00
C ILE A 489 -17.90 30.04 24.20
N SER A 490 -17.22 30.29 25.33
CA SER A 490 -16.54 31.55 25.63
C SER A 490 -15.41 31.33 26.65
N GLU A 491 -14.56 32.34 26.85
CA GLU A 491 -13.42 32.26 27.78
C GLU A 491 -13.83 31.96 29.22
N LYS A 492 -14.99 32.46 29.69
CA LYS A 492 -15.50 32.16 31.04
C LYS A 492 -15.78 30.67 31.28
N HIS A 493 -15.87 29.85 30.22
CA HIS A 493 -16.09 28.41 30.34
C HIS A 493 -14.79 27.58 30.37
N LEU A 494 -13.62 28.22 30.21
CA LEU A 494 -12.33 27.53 30.11
C LEU A 494 -11.95 26.77 31.38
N GLU A 495 -12.24 27.34 32.56
CA GLU A 495 -11.93 26.69 33.84
C GLU A 495 -12.68 25.36 33.96
N TYR A 496 -13.98 25.37 33.68
CA TYR A 496 -14.77 24.15 33.69
C TYR A 496 -14.35 23.18 32.58
N ALA A 497 -14.05 23.65 31.37
CA ALA A 497 -13.51 22.82 30.29
C ALA A 497 -12.19 22.12 30.69
N ARG A 498 -11.29 22.81 31.39
CA ARG A 498 -10.05 22.22 31.94
C ARG A 498 -10.36 21.17 33.01
N SER A 499 -11.35 21.41 33.88
CA SER A 499 -11.79 20.41 34.85
C SER A 499 -12.33 19.13 34.20
N VAL A 500 -13.10 19.27 33.10
CA VAL A 500 -13.60 18.14 32.30
C VAL A 500 -12.45 17.39 31.65
N MET A 501 -11.49 18.11 31.07
CA MET A 501 -10.29 17.51 30.46
C MET A 501 -9.52 16.67 31.47
N GLU A 502 -9.28 17.18 32.68
CA GLU A 502 -8.54 16.44 33.72
C GLU A 502 -9.30 15.19 34.17
N LYS A 503 -10.63 15.27 34.35
CA LYS A 503 -11.46 14.08 34.64
C LYS A 503 -11.31 13.00 33.56
N LEU A 504 -11.38 13.37 32.29
CA LEU A 504 -11.26 12.42 31.18
C LEU A 504 -9.83 11.87 31.03
N LYS A 505 -8.80 12.71 31.21
CA LYS A 505 -7.39 12.29 31.16
C LYS A 505 -7.03 11.31 32.27
N ASN A 506 -7.55 11.51 33.48
CA ASN A 506 -7.36 10.57 34.60
C ASN A 506 -7.90 9.17 34.31
N GLU A 507 -8.83 9.07 33.36
CA GLU A 507 -9.40 7.82 32.86
C GLU A 507 -8.72 7.30 31.57
N ASN A 508 -7.54 7.85 31.24
CA ASN A 508 -6.74 7.55 30.04
C ASN A 508 -7.45 7.87 28.70
N ILE A 509 -8.39 8.82 28.70
CA ILE A 509 -9.04 9.30 27.48
C ILE A 509 -8.20 10.44 26.89
N ARG A 510 -7.95 10.39 25.58
CA ARG A 510 -7.17 11.41 24.86
C ARG A 510 -8.05 12.61 24.54
N VAL A 511 -7.78 13.73 25.22
CA VAL A 511 -8.61 14.93 25.16
C VAL A 511 -7.79 16.17 24.84
N GLU A 512 -8.34 17.02 23.98
CA GLU A 512 -7.84 18.37 23.67
C GLU A 512 -8.93 19.41 23.95
N ILE A 513 -8.54 20.65 24.25
CA ILE A 513 -9.46 21.79 24.39
C ILE A 513 -9.18 22.78 23.25
N ASP A 514 -10.25 23.28 22.61
CA ASP A 514 -10.14 24.40 21.68
C ASP A 514 -10.29 25.74 22.41
N GLU A 515 -9.16 26.29 22.87
CA GLU A 515 -9.08 27.55 23.62
C GLU A 515 -9.16 28.81 22.73
N ARG A 516 -9.28 28.66 21.40
CA ARG A 516 -9.30 29.81 20.48
C ARG A 516 -10.53 30.70 20.71
N SER A 517 -10.36 32.00 20.49
CA SER A 517 -11.47 32.98 20.53
C SER A 517 -12.20 33.02 19.18
N GLU A 518 -12.86 31.90 18.86
CA GLU A 518 -13.58 31.66 17.60
C GLU A 518 -15.03 31.30 17.87
N THR A 519 -15.90 31.50 16.88
CA THR A 519 -17.32 31.11 17.01
C THR A 519 -17.45 29.60 17.24
N LEU A 520 -18.45 29.17 18.01
CA LEU A 520 -18.71 27.75 18.25
C LEU A 520 -18.89 26.97 16.92
N GLY A 521 -19.54 27.57 15.93
CA GLY A 521 -19.71 26.98 14.60
C GLY A 521 -18.38 26.72 13.89
N ALA A 522 -17.43 27.67 13.96
CA ALA A 522 -16.09 27.47 13.42
C ALA A 522 -15.34 26.35 14.16
N LYS A 523 -15.40 26.32 15.49
CA LYS A 523 -14.78 25.25 16.31
C LYS A 523 -15.34 23.87 15.97
N ILE A 524 -16.65 23.74 15.80
CA ILE A 524 -17.31 22.48 15.41
C ILE A 524 -16.84 22.04 14.03
N ARG A 525 -16.84 22.95 13.04
CA ARG A 525 -16.39 22.63 11.68
C ARG A 525 -14.93 22.16 11.68
N ASP A 526 -14.05 22.84 12.38
CA ASP A 526 -12.63 22.48 12.46
C ASP A 526 -12.45 21.12 13.15
N ALA A 527 -13.20 20.85 14.24
CA ALA A 527 -13.19 19.55 14.91
C ALA A 527 -13.70 18.40 14.02
N GLN A 528 -14.70 18.66 13.18
CA GLN A 528 -15.19 17.69 12.19
C GLN A 528 -14.15 17.43 11.08
N MET A 529 -13.46 18.48 10.60
CA MET A 529 -12.38 18.35 9.62
C MET A 529 -11.17 17.59 10.20
N GLU A 530 -10.88 17.77 11.50
CA GLU A 530 -9.90 16.98 12.24
C GLU A 530 -10.36 15.55 12.54
N LYS A 531 -11.63 15.22 12.25
CA LYS A 531 -12.22 13.88 12.42
C LYS A 531 -12.12 13.35 13.85
N VAL A 532 -12.27 14.22 14.85
CA VAL A 532 -12.29 13.83 16.28
C VAL A 532 -13.51 12.94 16.56
N SER A 533 -13.40 11.96 17.46
CA SER A 533 -14.52 11.02 17.70
C SER A 533 -15.73 11.73 18.30
N TYR A 534 -15.49 12.60 19.28
CA TYR A 534 -16.51 13.32 20.03
C TYR A 534 -16.12 14.79 20.23
N MET A 535 -17.12 15.65 20.12
CA MET A 535 -17.04 17.06 20.50
C MET A 535 -17.85 17.25 21.79
N ALA A 536 -17.22 17.78 22.83
CA ALA A 536 -17.86 18.09 24.11
C ALA A 536 -18.02 19.61 24.24
N ILE A 537 -19.22 20.12 24.02
CA ILE A 537 -19.55 21.55 24.08
C ILE A 537 -19.84 21.94 25.53
N VAL A 538 -19.29 23.08 25.93
CA VAL A 538 -19.40 23.61 27.29
C VAL A 538 -19.89 25.06 27.28
N GLY A 539 -21.10 25.26 27.80
CA GLY A 539 -21.72 26.57 28.05
C GLY A 539 -22.13 26.77 29.51
N ASP A 540 -22.87 27.86 29.77
CA ASP A 540 -23.41 28.19 31.10
C ASP A 540 -24.28 27.06 31.67
N LYS A 541 -25.16 26.48 30.83
CA LYS A 541 -26.05 25.37 31.22
C LYS A 541 -25.27 24.11 31.62
N GLU A 542 -24.19 23.81 30.92
CA GLU A 542 -23.34 22.66 31.21
C GLU A 542 -22.58 22.84 32.53
N ILE A 543 -22.14 24.06 32.83
CA ILE A 543 -21.49 24.39 34.10
C ILE A 543 -22.47 24.24 35.26
N GLU A 544 -23.67 24.82 35.15
CA GLU A 544 -24.71 24.74 36.19
C GLU A 544 -25.12 23.30 36.51
N ASN A 545 -25.24 22.45 35.47
CA ASN A 545 -25.69 21.07 35.62
C ASN A 545 -24.54 20.06 35.80
N GLN A 546 -23.30 20.54 35.85
CA GLN A 546 -22.09 19.69 35.85
C GLN A 546 -22.10 18.63 34.72
N SER A 547 -22.53 19.02 33.52
CA SER A 547 -22.70 18.18 32.35
C SER A 547 -21.86 18.64 31.15
N ILE A 548 -21.92 17.90 30.04
CA ILE A 548 -21.38 18.28 28.74
C ILE A 548 -22.40 18.01 27.64
N SER A 549 -22.48 18.87 26.63
CA SER A 549 -23.27 18.59 25.43
C SER A 549 -22.40 17.85 24.42
N VAL A 550 -22.77 16.60 24.11
CA VAL A 550 -21.93 15.71 23.30
C VAL A 550 -22.44 15.65 21.88
N ARG A 551 -21.53 15.86 20.92
CA ARG A 551 -21.78 15.60 19.51
C ARG A 551 -20.82 14.52 18.99
N ALA A 552 -21.35 13.54 18.30
CA ALA A 552 -20.55 12.54 17.61
C ALA A 552 -19.95 13.12 16.31
N ARG A 553 -18.85 12.53 15.85
CA ARG A 553 -18.16 12.91 14.61
C ARG A 553 -19.07 13.08 13.39
N ALA A 554 -20.11 12.24 13.25
CA ALA A 554 -21.05 12.25 12.14
C ALA A 554 -22.09 13.39 12.21
N GLY A 555 -21.93 14.33 13.15
CA GLY A 555 -22.85 15.44 13.36
C GLY A 555 -24.08 15.09 14.18
N LYS A 556 -24.25 13.82 14.58
CA LYS A 556 -25.33 13.40 15.49
C LYS A 556 -25.16 14.06 16.85
N ASP A 557 -26.17 14.83 17.24
CA ASP A 557 -26.28 15.42 18.56
C ASP A 557 -26.74 14.34 19.56
N LEU A 558 -25.91 14.05 20.56
CA LEU A 558 -26.20 13.09 21.62
C LEU A 558 -26.76 13.77 22.87
N GLY A 559 -26.97 15.10 22.82
CA GLY A 559 -27.55 15.89 23.90
C GLY A 559 -26.61 16.11 25.09
N SER A 560 -27.17 16.67 26.16
CA SER A 560 -26.47 16.87 27.43
C SER A 560 -26.33 15.54 28.17
N GLN A 561 -25.11 15.20 28.59
CA GLN A 561 -24.78 14.01 29.36
C GLN A 561 -23.98 14.39 30.60
N LYS A 562 -24.16 13.65 31.70
CA LYS A 562 -23.24 13.76 32.83
C LYS A 562 -21.86 13.26 32.40
N ILE A 563 -20.82 13.87 32.95
CA ILE A 563 -19.44 13.54 32.60
C ILE A 563 -19.16 12.07 32.91
N GLU A 564 -19.67 11.56 34.03
CA GLU A 564 -19.45 10.19 34.50
C GLU A 564 -20.10 9.15 33.57
N ASP A 565 -21.31 9.43 33.07
CA ASP A 565 -22.02 8.56 32.14
C ASP A 565 -21.30 8.51 30.78
N PHE A 566 -20.91 9.68 30.25
CA PHE A 566 -20.15 9.79 29.01
C PHE A 566 -18.80 9.04 29.12
N THR A 567 -18.08 9.26 30.22
CA THR A 567 -16.78 8.62 30.51
C THR A 567 -16.92 7.10 30.56
N SER A 568 -17.99 6.58 31.18
CA SER A 568 -18.24 5.14 31.24
C SER A 568 -18.51 4.57 29.85
N ASN A 569 -19.34 5.24 29.04
CA ASN A 569 -19.69 4.80 27.69
C ASN A 569 -18.49 4.79 26.74
N ILE A 570 -17.70 5.86 26.72
CA ILE A 570 -16.53 5.95 25.83
C ILE A 570 -15.44 4.95 26.22
N LYS A 571 -15.27 4.65 27.51
CA LYS A 571 -14.33 3.60 27.98
C LYS A 571 -14.75 2.22 27.48
N VAL A 572 -16.05 1.90 27.51
CA VAL A 572 -16.56 0.64 26.94
C VAL A 572 -16.29 0.59 25.44
N GLU A 573 -16.58 1.66 24.70
CA GLU A 573 -16.30 1.73 23.27
C GLU A 573 -14.80 1.54 22.94
N ILE A 574 -13.91 2.18 23.70
CA ILE A 574 -12.45 2.05 23.57
C ILE A 574 -12.00 0.63 23.91
N GLY A 575 -12.49 0.07 25.02
CA GLY A 575 -12.13 -1.26 25.50
C GLY A 575 -12.54 -2.37 24.54
N GLU A 576 -13.77 -2.27 24.01
CA GLU A 576 -14.32 -3.18 23.00
C GLU A 576 -13.75 -2.93 21.59
N LYS A 577 -12.95 -1.87 21.42
CA LYS A 577 -12.34 -1.47 20.14
C LYS A 577 -13.36 -1.37 19.01
N LYS A 578 -14.52 -0.77 19.30
CA LYS A 578 -15.62 -0.66 18.33
C LYS A 578 -15.15 0.05 17.07
N LEU A 579 -15.54 -0.50 15.93
CA LEU A 579 -15.39 0.14 14.63
C LEU A 579 -16.34 1.35 14.54
N PRO A 580 -16.00 2.39 13.76
CA PRO A 580 -16.92 3.50 13.53
C PRO A 580 -18.22 2.96 12.92
N GLN A 581 -19.37 3.48 13.39
CA GLN A 581 -20.63 3.29 12.68
C GLN A 581 -20.61 4.21 11.44
N GLU A 582 -20.98 3.66 10.27
CA GLU A 582 -21.09 4.42 9.02
C GLU A 582 -22.10 5.57 9.11
#